data_AF-A0A366WZ60-F1
#
_entry.id   AF-A0A366WZ60-F1
#
_cell.length_a   1.000
_cell.length_b   1.000
_cell.length_c   1.000
_cell.angle_alpha   90.00
_cell.angle_beta   90.00
_cell.angle_gamma   90.00
#
_symmetry.space_group_name_H-M   'P 1'
#
loop_
_entity.id
_entity.type
_entity.pdbx_description
1 polymer ?
#
loop_
_entity_poly.entity_id
_entity_poly.type
_entity_poly.pdbx_seq_one_letter_code
_entity_poly.pdbx_strand_id
1 'polypeptide(L)'
;MSAPSIYDLKKQDSAIIHASCVAVGGRGLLIVGASGAGKSALVLQMMALGAELVGDDRVALRNSGGEVTADAAPNIRGVVEARGIGLLRAPPVGPVGLRYVVDMEQREEARLPDPISIRALGQTIPLLRGSGVPNLASALMQLMKMGRVNPEWPSK
;
A
#
# COMPACT_ATOMS: atom_id res chain seq x y z
N MET A 1 -13.05 -19.66 -0.36
CA MET A 1 -11.94 -19.36 -1.30
C MET A 1 -11.13 -18.21 -0.71
N SER A 2 -9.80 -18.31 -0.67
CA SER A 2 -8.94 -17.20 -0.26
C SER A 2 -9.03 -16.07 -1.28
N ALA A 3 -8.93 -14.81 -0.83
CA ALA A 3 -8.82 -13.69 -1.76
C ALA A 3 -7.54 -13.83 -2.59
N PRO A 4 -7.53 -13.45 -3.88
CA PRO A 4 -6.36 -13.57 -4.72
C PRO A 4 -5.22 -12.67 -4.20
N SER A 5 -3.98 -13.13 -4.33
CA SER A 5 -2.79 -12.34 -4.04
C SER A 5 -2.52 -11.36 -5.16
N ILE A 6 -1.98 -10.17 -4.86
CA ILE A 6 -1.58 -9.20 -5.89
C ILE A 6 -0.60 -9.78 -6.91
N TYR A 7 0.25 -10.71 -6.46
CA TYR A 7 1.26 -11.38 -7.27
C TYR A 7 0.67 -12.31 -8.36
N ASP A 8 -0.60 -12.68 -8.22
CA ASP A 8 -1.31 -13.58 -9.14
C ASP A 8 -2.14 -12.82 -10.19
N LEU A 9 -2.29 -11.50 -10.06
CA LEU A 9 -3.22 -10.68 -10.86
C LEU A 9 -2.69 -10.32 -12.27
N LYS A 10 -1.91 -11.17 -12.92
CA LYS A 10 -1.12 -10.77 -14.11
C LYS A 10 -1.97 -10.39 -15.34
N LYS A 11 -3.12 -11.05 -15.55
CA LYS A 11 -3.94 -10.94 -16.77
C LYS A 11 -5.38 -10.47 -16.52
N GLN A 12 -5.68 -10.05 -15.30
CA GLN A 12 -7.02 -9.60 -14.92
C GLN A 12 -7.11 -8.08 -15.11
N ASP A 13 -8.31 -7.56 -15.38
CA ASP A 13 -8.56 -6.11 -15.46
C ASP A 13 -9.01 -5.51 -14.13
N SER A 14 -9.52 -6.35 -13.21
CA SER A 14 -9.89 -5.95 -11.86
C SER A 14 -9.87 -7.11 -10.89
N ALA A 15 -9.68 -6.81 -9.61
CA ALA A 15 -9.75 -7.79 -8.52
C ALA A 15 -10.09 -7.11 -7.19
N ILE A 16 -10.63 -7.87 -6.23
CA ILE A 16 -10.68 -7.47 -4.83
C ILE A 16 -9.72 -8.37 -4.07
N ILE A 17 -8.76 -7.77 -3.37
CA ILE A 17 -7.72 -8.50 -2.63
C ILE A 17 -7.76 -8.18 -1.14
N HIS A 18 -7.16 -9.05 -0.33
CA HIS A 18 -6.92 -8.77 1.08
C HIS A 18 -5.68 -7.89 1.23
N ALA A 19 -5.92 -6.60 1.42
CA ALA A 19 -4.90 -5.55 1.49
C ALA A 19 -5.49 -4.34 2.19
N SER A 20 -4.62 -3.38 2.52
CA SER A 20 -5.04 -2.05 2.96
C SER A 20 -4.43 -1.00 2.04
N CYS A 21 -5.00 0.19 1.96
CA CYS A 21 -4.53 1.25 1.09
C CYS A 21 -4.76 2.62 1.72
N VAL A 22 -3.76 3.49 1.57
CA VAL A 22 -3.83 4.91 1.94
C VAL A 22 -3.41 5.76 0.74
N ALA A 23 -3.81 7.02 0.74
CA ALA A 23 -3.37 8.03 -0.20
C ALA A 23 -2.58 9.13 0.51
N VAL A 24 -1.59 9.69 -0.19
CA VAL A 24 -0.84 10.87 0.26
C VAL A 24 -0.72 11.82 -0.92
N GLY A 25 -1.38 12.98 -0.83
CA GLY A 25 -1.41 13.95 -1.94
C GLY A 25 -1.93 13.34 -3.23
N GLY A 26 -3.04 12.60 -3.15
CA GLY A 26 -3.70 11.94 -4.30
C GLY A 26 -3.02 10.68 -4.83
N ARG A 27 -1.88 10.27 -4.27
CA ARG A 27 -1.11 9.09 -4.71
C ARG A 27 -1.35 7.90 -3.78
N GLY A 28 -1.72 6.75 -4.32
CA GLY A 28 -2.02 5.53 -3.56
C GLY A 28 -0.78 4.73 -3.17
N LEU A 29 -0.77 4.24 -1.94
CA LEU A 29 0.15 3.23 -1.43
C LEU A 29 -0.66 2.01 -1.00
N LEU A 30 -0.45 0.88 -1.68
CA LEU A 30 -1.09 -0.38 -1.32
C LEU A 30 -0.20 -1.14 -0.34
N ILE A 31 -0.79 -1.64 0.73
CA ILE A 31 -0.12 -2.39 1.80
C ILE A 31 -0.63 -3.83 1.73
N VAL A 32 0.27 -4.78 1.45
CA VAL A 32 -0.04 -6.20 1.31
C VAL A 32 0.70 -7.02 2.35
N GLY A 33 0.21 -8.23 2.59
CA GLY A 33 0.79 -9.19 3.52
C GLY A 33 -0.27 -10.04 4.22
N ALA A 34 0.19 -11.13 4.82
CA ALA A 34 -0.62 -12.08 5.58
C ALA A 34 -1.51 -11.42 6.66
N SER A 35 -2.53 -12.16 7.11
CA SER A 35 -3.30 -11.74 8.28
C SER A 35 -2.38 -11.62 9.49
N GLY A 36 -2.55 -10.56 10.28
CA GLY A 36 -1.68 -10.27 11.42
C GLY A 36 -0.34 -9.58 11.08
N ALA A 37 0.01 -9.36 9.81
CA ALA A 37 1.26 -8.70 9.41
C ALA A 37 1.34 -7.18 9.76
N GLY A 38 0.33 -6.63 10.45
CA GLY A 38 0.33 -5.23 10.88
C GLY A 38 -0.16 -4.21 9.84
N LYS A 39 -0.84 -4.64 8.77
CA LYS A 39 -1.34 -3.73 7.70
C LYS A 39 -2.23 -2.60 8.25
N SER A 40 -3.27 -2.93 9.01
CA SER A 40 -4.19 -1.93 9.60
C SER A 40 -3.48 -1.02 10.61
N ALA A 41 -2.51 -1.56 11.36
CA ALA A 41 -1.69 -0.76 12.26
C ALA A 41 -0.83 0.25 11.49
N LEU A 42 -0.24 -0.14 10.36
CA LEU A 42 0.50 0.77 9.49
C LEU A 42 -0.41 1.84 8.87
N VAL A 43 -1.61 1.47 8.42
CA VAL A 43 -2.63 2.43 7.95
C VAL A 43 -2.92 3.49 9.01
N LEU A 44 -3.23 3.07 10.25
CA LEU A 44 -3.52 3.99 11.35
C LEU A 44 -2.34 4.92 11.66
N GLN A 45 -1.12 4.39 11.67
CA GLN A 45 0.09 5.20 11.87
C GLN A 45 0.27 6.23 10.76
N MET A 46 0.07 5.84 9.49
CA MET A 46 0.18 6.78 8.36
C MET A 46 -0.93 7.82 8.37
N MET A 47 -2.16 7.44 8.74
CA MET A 47 -3.27 8.38 8.91
C MET A 47 -2.99 9.42 9.99
N ALA A 48 -2.40 9.01 11.12
CA ALA A 48 -1.96 9.93 12.16
C ALA A 48 -0.89 10.93 11.68
N LEU A 49 -0.16 10.60 10.61
CA LEU A 49 0.85 11.46 9.96
C LEU A 49 0.28 12.28 8.77
N GLY A 50 -1.02 12.16 8.50
CA GLY A 50 -1.72 12.90 7.45
C GLY A 50 -1.96 12.15 6.14
N ALA A 51 -1.85 10.82 6.13
CA ALA A 51 -2.37 10.02 5.01
C ALA A 51 -3.89 9.92 5.08
N GLU A 52 -4.52 9.75 3.92
CA GLU A 52 -5.97 9.60 3.79
C GLU A 52 -6.32 8.12 3.57
N LEU A 53 -7.37 7.62 4.22
CA LEU A 53 -7.77 6.22 4.08
C LEU A 53 -8.38 5.99 2.69
N VAL A 54 -7.85 5.03 1.94
CA VAL A 54 -8.51 4.50 0.72
C VAL A 54 -9.38 3.30 1.09
N GLY A 55 -8.81 2.33 1.82
CA GLY A 55 -9.54 1.16 2.31
C GLY A 55 -8.69 0.31 3.25
N ASP A 56 -9.34 -0.50 4.09
CA ASP A 56 -8.69 -1.46 4.98
C ASP A 56 -9.35 -2.84 4.84
N ASP A 57 -8.62 -3.92 5.14
CA ASP A 57 -9.01 -5.34 4.96
C ASP A 57 -9.24 -5.80 3.50
N ARG A 58 -10.08 -5.10 2.73
CA ARG A 58 -10.32 -5.39 1.31
C ARG A 58 -10.25 -4.13 0.44
N VAL A 59 -9.42 -4.21 -0.60
CA VAL A 59 -9.21 -3.15 -1.57
C VAL A 59 -9.60 -3.66 -2.95
N ALA A 60 -10.41 -2.88 -3.66
CA ALA A 60 -10.73 -3.09 -5.06
C ALA A 60 -9.64 -2.47 -5.93
N LEU A 61 -9.04 -3.26 -6.80
CA LEU A 61 -8.04 -2.85 -7.79
C LEU A 61 -8.63 -2.93 -9.19
N ARG A 62 -8.32 -1.94 -10.03
CA ARG A 62 -8.70 -1.94 -11.46
C ARG A 62 -7.58 -1.37 -12.31
N ASN A 63 -7.36 -1.94 -13.49
CA ASN A 63 -6.59 -1.29 -14.54
C ASN A 63 -7.48 -0.24 -15.22
N SER A 64 -7.09 1.04 -15.12
CA SER A 64 -7.75 2.17 -15.75
C SER A 64 -6.78 2.82 -16.73
N GLY A 65 -6.86 2.43 -18.00
CA GLY A 65 -6.08 3.08 -19.06
C GLY A 65 -4.56 2.95 -18.93
N GLY A 66 -4.04 1.86 -18.37
CA GLY A 66 -2.60 1.64 -18.19
C GLY A 66 -2.08 2.01 -16.79
N GLU A 67 -2.95 2.42 -15.88
CA GLU A 67 -2.62 2.63 -14.47
C GLU A 67 -3.47 1.71 -13.59
N VAL A 68 -2.88 1.16 -12.52
CA VAL A 68 -3.65 0.44 -11.50
C VAL A 68 -4.21 1.43 -10.51
N THR A 69 -5.53 1.47 -10.37
CA THR A 69 -6.23 2.27 -9.38
C THR A 69 -6.71 1.40 -8.22
N ALA A 70 -6.76 1.98 -7.02
CA ALA A 70 -7.24 1.35 -5.80
C ALA A 70 -8.41 2.16 -5.22
N ASP A 71 -9.42 1.45 -4.72
CA ASP A 71 -10.55 2.01 -3.99
C ASP A 71 -11.00 1.05 -2.87
N ALA A 72 -11.77 1.54 -1.91
CA ALA A 72 -12.40 0.68 -0.91
C ALA A 72 -13.29 -0.39 -1.56
N ALA A 73 -13.29 -1.60 -0.99
CA ALA A 73 -14.39 -2.51 -1.27
C ALA A 73 -15.72 -1.91 -0.73
N PRO A 74 -16.84 -2.00 -1.48
CA PRO A 74 -18.07 -1.25 -1.17
C PRO A 74 -18.59 -1.43 0.27
N ASN A 75 -18.52 -2.65 0.81
CA ASN A 75 -19.13 -2.98 2.11
C ASN A 75 -18.35 -2.47 3.33
N ILE A 76 -17.10 -2.04 3.15
CA ILE A 76 -16.20 -1.63 4.25
C ILE A 76 -15.59 -0.24 4.01
N ARG A 77 -16.18 0.53 3.10
CA ARG A 77 -15.74 1.90 2.80
C ARG A 77 -15.81 2.78 4.05
N GLY A 78 -14.73 3.51 4.31
CA GLY A 78 -14.64 4.45 5.43
C GLY A 78 -14.56 3.78 6.80
N VAL A 79 -14.07 2.54 6.84
CA VAL A 79 -13.85 1.75 8.05
C VAL A 79 -12.40 1.28 8.09
N VAL A 80 -11.78 1.35 9.27
CA VAL A 80 -10.44 0.82 9.54
C VAL A 80 -10.47 0.03 10.86
N GLU A 81 -9.77 -1.11 10.93
CA GLU A 81 -9.66 -1.90 12.15
C GLU A 81 -8.51 -1.37 13.04
N ALA A 82 -8.84 -0.98 14.27
CA ALA A 82 -7.86 -0.75 15.33
C ALA A 82 -7.89 -1.94 16.30
N ARG A 83 -6.94 -2.87 16.16
CA ARG A 83 -6.88 -4.08 16.99
C ARG A 83 -6.84 -3.72 18.48
N GLY A 84 -7.72 -4.35 19.25
CA GLY A 84 -7.90 -4.08 20.69
C GLY A 84 -8.86 -2.93 21.01
N ILE A 85 -9.26 -2.14 20.01
CA ILE A 85 -10.25 -1.06 20.14
C ILE A 85 -11.54 -1.42 19.38
N GLY A 86 -11.41 -1.89 18.14
CA GLY A 86 -12.53 -2.25 17.26
C GLY A 86 -12.49 -1.53 15.91
N LEU A 87 -13.64 -1.49 15.24
CA LEU A 87 -13.81 -0.81 13.96
C LEU A 87 -14.02 0.69 14.16
N LEU A 88 -13.26 1.50 13.43
CA LEU A 88 -13.31 2.96 13.51
C LEU A 88 -13.78 3.57 12.19
N ARG A 89 -14.46 4.72 12.28
CA ARG A 89 -14.84 5.52 11.11
C ARG A 89 -13.69 6.41 10.67
N ALA A 90 -13.51 6.54 9.37
CA ALA A 90 -12.59 7.51 8.77
C ALA A 90 -13.15 8.01 7.43
N PRO A 91 -12.91 9.28 7.05
CA PRO A 91 -13.25 9.78 5.73
C PRO A 91 -12.52 8.96 4.65
N PRO A 92 -13.23 8.28 3.73
CA PRO A 92 -12.60 7.53 2.66
C PRO A 92 -12.32 8.44 1.46
N VAL A 93 -11.18 8.23 0.82
CA VAL A 93 -10.85 8.80 -0.49
C VAL A 93 -10.78 7.70 -1.55
N GLY A 94 -10.71 8.10 -2.82
CA GLY A 94 -10.53 7.18 -3.95
C GLY A 94 -11.67 7.23 -4.98
N PRO A 95 -11.47 6.59 -6.15
CA PRO A 95 -10.30 5.78 -6.52
C PRO A 95 -9.01 6.60 -6.67
N VAL A 96 -7.85 6.00 -6.34
CA VAL A 96 -6.52 6.62 -6.49
C VAL A 96 -5.57 5.75 -7.30
N GLY A 97 -4.69 6.36 -8.10
CA GLY A 97 -3.62 5.65 -8.81
C GLY A 97 -2.57 5.10 -7.86
N LEU A 98 -2.20 3.82 -8.02
CA LEU A 98 -1.18 3.18 -7.19
C LEU A 98 0.22 3.61 -7.60
N ARG A 99 0.91 4.27 -6.68
CA ARG A 99 2.30 4.67 -6.86
C ARG A 99 3.30 3.64 -6.36
N TYR A 100 2.97 2.96 -5.27
CA TYR A 100 3.81 1.95 -4.64
C TYR A 100 2.95 0.81 -4.06
N VAL A 101 3.56 -0.37 -3.97
CA VAL A 101 3.13 -1.45 -3.10
C VAL A 101 4.16 -1.64 -2.00
N VAL A 102 3.73 -1.86 -0.77
CA VAL A 102 4.58 -2.29 0.34
C VAL A 102 4.14 -3.67 0.82
N ASP A 103 5.07 -4.62 0.82
CA ASP A 103 4.88 -5.98 1.31
C ASP A 103 5.37 -6.09 2.75
N MET A 104 4.47 -6.42 3.66
CA MET A 104 4.71 -6.53 5.10
C MET A 104 5.28 -7.90 5.54
N GLU A 105 5.45 -8.85 4.62
CA GLU A 105 6.03 -10.17 4.89
C GLU A 105 7.51 -10.24 4.52
N GLN A 106 7.90 -9.58 3.44
CA GLN A 106 9.29 -9.61 2.97
C GLN A 106 10.17 -8.58 3.69
N ARG A 107 11.34 -9.03 4.14
CA ARG A 107 12.39 -8.18 4.74
C ARG A 107 13.35 -7.64 3.68
N GLU A 108 13.88 -6.45 3.91
CA GLU A 108 14.99 -5.89 3.16
C GLU A 108 16.23 -5.79 4.05
N GLU A 109 17.33 -6.41 3.63
CA GLU A 109 18.58 -6.47 4.38
C GLU A 109 19.56 -5.39 3.92
N ALA A 110 19.42 -4.90 2.69
CA ALA A 110 20.26 -3.84 2.16
C ALA A 110 19.93 -2.49 2.83
N ARG A 111 20.96 -1.82 3.34
CA ARG A 111 20.82 -0.43 3.85
C ARG A 111 20.29 0.52 2.77
N LEU A 112 20.73 0.34 1.53
CA LEU A 112 20.29 1.07 0.35
C LEU A 112 19.84 0.02 -0.68
N PRO A 113 18.54 -0.32 -0.72
CA PRO A 113 18.05 -1.34 -1.63
C PRO A 113 17.89 -0.81 -3.04
N ASP A 114 18.23 -1.64 -4.02
CA ASP A 114 17.93 -1.39 -5.42
C ASP A 114 16.41 -1.34 -5.65
N PRO A 115 15.91 -0.48 -6.55
CA PRO A 115 14.49 -0.45 -6.88
C PRO A 115 14.02 -1.78 -7.47
N ILE A 116 12.95 -2.33 -6.89
CA ILE A 116 12.26 -3.52 -7.39
C ILE A 116 10.82 -3.21 -7.77
N SER A 117 10.19 -4.09 -8.53
CA SER A 117 8.81 -3.93 -8.96
C SER A 117 8.07 -5.27 -9.02
N ILE A 118 6.75 -5.18 -9.03
CA ILE A 118 5.83 -6.31 -9.26
C ILE A 118 5.00 -6.05 -10.51
N ARG A 119 4.41 -7.11 -11.06
CA ARG A 119 3.44 -7.01 -12.15
C ARG A 119 2.05 -7.39 -11.67
N ALA A 120 1.10 -6.47 -11.76
CA ALA A 120 -0.30 -6.66 -11.36
C ALA A 120 -1.23 -5.92 -12.34
N LEU A 121 -2.34 -6.56 -12.70
CA LEU A 121 -3.34 -6.08 -13.67
C LEU A 121 -2.70 -5.55 -14.97
N GLY A 122 -1.72 -6.28 -15.50
CA GLY A 122 -0.97 -5.92 -16.70
C GLY A 122 0.13 -4.87 -16.50
N GLN A 123 0.16 -4.14 -15.38
CA GLN A 123 1.07 -3.02 -15.12
C GLN A 123 2.23 -3.38 -14.19
N THR A 124 3.33 -2.63 -14.31
CA THR A 124 4.49 -2.71 -13.42
C THR A 124 4.37 -1.65 -12.33
N ILE A 125 4.42 -2.07 -11.06
CA ILE A 125 4.28 -1.18 -9.91
C ILE A 125 5.53 -1.30 -9.02
N PRO A 126 6.15 -0.19 -8.60
CA PRO A 126 7.25 -0.22 -7.64
C PRO A 126 6.87 -0.94 -6.33
N LEU A 127 7.75 -1.83 -5.88
CA LEU A 127 7.56 -2.63 -4.66
C LEU A 127 8.57 -2.21 -3.58
N LEU A 128 8.08 -2.14 -2.35
CA LEU A 128 8.86 -1.95 -1.13
C LEU A 128 8.69 -3.17 -0.24
N ARG A 129 9.77 -3.62 0.38
CA ARG A 129 9.75 -4.65 1.41
C ARG A 129 9.74 -3.97 2.78
N GLY A 130 8.62 -4.05 3.48
CA GLY A 130 8.36 -3.29 4.71
C GLY A 130 8.64 -4.07 5.98
N SER A 131 8.76 -5.40 5.92
CA SER A 131 8.92 -6.21 7.13
C SER A 131 10.21 -5.85 7.88
N GLY A 132 10.09 -5.51 9.15
CA GLY A 132 11.21 -5.15 10.02
C GLY A 132 11.84 -3.78 9.77
N VAL A 133 11.30 -2.96 8.86
CA VAL A 133 11.81 -1.60 8.61
C VAL A 133 11.46 -0.68 9.78
N PRO A 134 12.45 -0.08 10.47
CA PRO A 134 12.19 0.88 11.55
C PRO A 134 11.46 2.11 11.04
N ASN A 135 10.52 2.65 11.83
CA ASN A 135 9.77 3.87 11.50
C ASN A 135 9.10 3.84 10.12
N LEU A 136 8.63 2.67 9.68
CA LEU A 136 8.12 2.44 8.33
C LEU A 136 7.05 3.47 7.92
N ALA A 137 6.08 3.79 8.79
CA ALA A 137 5.05 4.78 8.49
C ALA A 137 5.65 6.15 8.11
N SER A 138 6.58 6.66 8.91
CA SER A 138 7.25 7.93 8.66
C SER A 138 8.09 7.92 7.38
N ALA A 139 8.82 6.81 7.14
CA ALA A 139 9.62 6.64 5.92
C ALA A 139 8.74 6.61 4.66
N LEU A 140 7.61 5.89 4.71
CA LEU A 140 6.62 5.85 3.63
C LEU A 140 5.99 7.23 3.41
N MET A 141 5.66 7.96 4.46
CA MET A 141 5.13 9.33 4.33
C MET A 141 6.13 10.25 3.64
N GLN A 142 7.41 10.19 4.02
CA GLN A 142 8.47 10.98 3.37
C GLN A 142 8.62 10.58 1.89
N LEU A 143 8.66 9.28 1.61
CA LEU A 143 8.74 8.75 0.24
C LEU A 143 7.57 9.21 -0.61
N MET A 144 6.35 9.13 -0.11
CA MET A 144 5.15 9.52 -0.86
C MET A 144 5.10 11.02 -1.12
N LYS A 145 5.56 11.84 -0.16
CA LYS A 145 5.61 13.30 -0.30
C LYS A 145 6.72 13.74 -1.27
N MET A 146 7.92 13.22 -1.09
CA MET A 146 9.15 13.79 -1.68
C MET A 146 9.86 12.87 -2.69
N GLY A 147 9.45 11.61 -2.81
CA GLY A 147 10.08 10.63 -3.70
C GLY A 147 11.41 10.08 -3.16
N ARG A 148 12.13 9.34 -4.01
CA ARG A 148 13.51 8.88 -3.77
C ARG A 148 14.48 9.84 -4.42
N VAL A 149 15.65 10.00 -3.81
CA VAL A 149 16.83 10.54 -4.49
C VAL A 149 17.52 9.39 -5.23
N ASN A 150 18.13 9.66 -6.39
CA ASN A 150 18.98 8.67 -7.06
C ASN A 150 20.09 8.19 -6.09
N PRO A 151 20.46 6.90 -6.10
CA PRO A 151 21.41 6.33 -5.14
C PRO A 151 22.87 6.79 -5.32
N GLU A 152 23.14 7.80 -6.15
CA GLU A 152 24.43 8.50 -6.16
C GLU A 152 24.52 9.33 -4.87
N TRP A 153 25.00 8.67 -3.81
CA TRP A 153 25.44 9.34 -2.60
C TRP A 153 26.47 10.41 -2.98
N PRO A 154 26.47 11.62 -2.39
CA PRO A 154 27.64 12.50 -2.53
C PRO A 154 28.82 11.73 -1.97
N SER A 155 29.72 11.30 -2.86
CA SER A 155 31.00 10.67 -2.50
C SER A 155 31.58 11.45 -1.32
N LYS A 156 31.91 10.72 -0.23
CA LYS A 156 32.60 11.30 0.92
C LYS A 156 33.82 12.11 0.49
#